data_AF-A0A245ZS57-F1
#
_entry.id   AF-A0A245ZS57-F1
#
_cell.length_a   1.000
_cell.length_b   1.000
_cell.length_c   1.000
_cell.angle_alpha   90.00
_cell.angle_beta   90.00
_cell.angle_gamma   90.00
#
_symmetry.space_group_name_H-M   'P 1'
#
loop_
_entity.id
_entity.type
_entity.pdbx_description
1 polymer ?
#
loop_
_entity_poly.entity_id
_entity_poly.type
_entity_poly.pdbx_seq_one_letter_code
_entity_poly.pdbx_strand_id
1 'polypeptide(L)'
;MVHAEAPLLVGIDCSFSAPFVARGAHLPGETQTTSARELWAYVDAQSSDEDLGAASFLEQRRGRHFYLGAADGTKRDFLHWRACEMAEGHATKPTTVFDAIGAAQVAKASFAGMRMLHHLAGRVPVWPFDPLPRRGAVLVEIYTAVAARAAGMPRGRSKLRDAVALDAALAALGSTPHVPLSRYDDHATDAILAAAWLRACADREELWRPTGLNEEIRATEGWTFGVS
;
A
#
# COMPACT_ATOMS: atom_id res chain seq x y z
N MET A 1 8.67 -28.02 2.72
CA MET A 1 7.61 -27.23 2.03
C MET A 1 6.25 -27.43 2.71
N VAL A 2 6.18 -27.35 4.05
CA VAL A 2 5.02 -27.82 4.86
C VAL A 2 3.90 -26.77 5.00
N HIS A 3 4.09 -25.55 4.50
CA HIS A 3 3.16 -24.43 4.72
C HIS A 3 2.58 -23.79 3.45
N ALA A 4 2.82 -24.34 2.26
CA ALA A 4 2.37 -23.72 1.00
C ALA A 4 0.84 -23.60 0.89
N GLU A 5 0.10 -24.52 1.53
CA GLU A 5 -1.37 -24.56 1.52
C GLU A 5 -2.02 -23.87 2.73
N ALA A 6 -1.23 -23.48 3.73
CA ALA A 6 -1.76 -22.82 4.91
C ALA A 6 -2.29 -21.43 4.51
N PRO A 7 -3.47 -21.00 5.02
CA PRO A 7 -3.94 -19.64 4.82
C PRO A 7 -2.88 -18.63 5.30
N LEU A 8 -2.47 -17.74 4.40
CA LEU A 8 -1.48 -16.71 4.68
C LEU A 8 -1.98 -15.34 4.20
N LEU A 9 -2.04 -14.39 5.12
CA LEU A 9 -2.33 -12.99 4.80
C LEU A 9 -1.03 -12.21 4.74
N VAL A 10 -0.71 -11.65 3.57
CA VAL A 10 0.53 -10.89 3.33
C VAL A 10 0.17 -9.43 3.13
N GLY A 11 0.59 -8.57 4.06
CA GLY A 11 0.47 -7.12 3.90
C GLY A 11 1.69 -6.51 3.22
N ILE A 12 1.45 -5.65 2.24
CA ILE A 12 2.49 -4.88 1.56
C ILE A 12 2.22 -3.39 1.76
N ASP A 13 3.21 -2.67 2.28
CA ASP A 13 3.11 -1.22 2.56
C ASP A 13 3.52 -0.40 1.32
N CYS A 14 2.65 -0.41 0.30
CA CYS A 14 2.76 0.45 -0.87
C CYS A 14 1.40 0.56 -1.55
N SER A 15 1.13 1.64 -2.31
CA SER A 15 -0.15 1.73 -3.02
C SER A 15 -0.19 0.75 -4.20
N PHE A 16 -1.25 -0.05 -4.29
CA PHE A 16 -1.42 -1.05 -5.35
C PHE A 16 -1.95 -0.46 -6.65
N SER A 17 -2.47 0.77 -6.67
CA SER A 17 -2.82 1.46 -7.90
C SER A 17 -2.59 2.97 -7.77
N ALA A 18 -2.77 3.69 -8.87
CA ALA A 18 -2.82 5.13 -8.90
C ALA A 18 -4.29 5.63 -8.89
N PRO A 19 -4.54 6.91 -8.56
CA PRO A 19 -5.84 7.54 -8.73
C PRO A 19 -6.38 7.39 -10.16
N PHE A 20 -7.66 7.03 -10.28
CA PHE A 20 -8.38 6.80 -11.54
C PHE A 20 -9.73 7.50 -11.55
N VAL A 21 -10.62 7.24 -10.59
CA VAL A 21 -12.06 7.58 -10.66
C VAL A 21 -12.28 9.09 -10.79
N ALA A 22 -11.65 9.88 -9.92
CA ALA A 22 -11.75 11.35 -9.99
C ALA A 22 -10.96 11.95 -11.17
N ARG A 23 -10.02 11.18 -11.76
CA ARG A 23 -9.07 11.64 -12.77
C ARG A 23 -9.45 11.22 -14.20
N GLY A 24 -10.35 10.25 -14.33
CA GLY A 24 -10.78 9.60 -15.59
C GLY A 24 -9.76 8.62 -16.19
N ALA A 25 -8.51 8.61 -15.72
CA ALA A 25 -7.46 7.67 -16.11
C ALA A 25 -6.31 7.70 -15.08
N HIS A 26 -5.55 6.60 -14.96
CA HIS A 26 -4.35 6.58 -14.14
C HIS A 26 -3.31 7.60 -14.60
N LEU A 27 -3.14 7.75 -15.92
CA LEU A 27 -2.24 8.70 -16.57
C LEU A 27 -2.97 9.34 -17.76
N PRO A 28 -3.82 10.37 -17.52
CA PRO A 28 -4.63 11.01 -18.55
C PRO A 28 -3.77 11.59 -19.68
N GLY A 29 -4.19 11.32 -20.91
CA GLY A 29 -3.48 11.76 -22.12
C GLY A 29 -2.27 10.89 -22.50
N GLU A 30 -1.89 9.90 -21.69
CA GLU A 30 -0.82 8.96 -22.02
C GLU A 30 -1.33 7.53 -22.21
N THR A 31 -2.26 7.09 -21.38
CA THR A 31 -2.73 5.71 -21.37
C THR A 31 -4.24 5.62 -21.53
N GLN A 32 -4.70 4.51 -22.09
CA GLN A 32 -6.10 4.11 -22.13
C GLN A 32 -6.40 2.98 -21.14
N THR A 33 -5.54 2.76 -20.14
CA THR A 33 -5.75 1.70 -19.14
C THR A 33 -7.09 1.92 -18.45
N THR A 34 -7.85 0.86 -18.24
CA THR A 34 -9.18 0.88 -17.60
C THR A 34 -9.24 0.04 -16.32
N SER A 35 -8.11 -0.56 -15.91
CA SER A 35 -7.99 -1.34 -14.68
C SER A 35 -6.62 -1.18 -14.03
N ALA A 36 -6.53 -1.50 -12.74
CA ALA A 36 -5.26 -1.53 -12.03
C ALA A 36 -4.28 -2.52 -12.66
N ARG A 37 -4.76 -3.68 -13.15
CA ARG A 37 -3.91 -4.68 -13.81
C ARG A 37 -3.27 -4.17 -15.09
N GLU A 38 -4.03 -3.42 -15.89
CA GLU A 38 -3.50 -2.76 -17.09
C GLU A 38 -2.47 -1.69 -16.72
N LEU A 39 -2.69 -0.95 -15.63
CA LEU A 39 -1.67 -0.04 -15.08
C LEU A 39 -0.40 -0.81 -14.69
N TRP A 40 -0.51 -1.92 -13.97
CA TRP A 40 0.66 -2.70 -13.53
C TRP A 40 1.49 -3.18 -14.72
N ALA A 41 0.83 -3.73 -15.74
CA ALA A 41 1.48 -4.16 -16.98
C ALA A 41 2.17 -2.99 -17.70
N TYR A 42 1.51 -1.83 -17.74
CA TYR A 42 2.09 -0.63 -18.34
C TYR A 42 3.31 -0.13 -17.57
N VAL A 43 3.24 -0.07 -16.23
CA VAL A 43 4.35 0.36 -15.38
C VAL A 43 5.55 -0.56 -15.56
N ASP A 44 5.34 -1.88 -15.56
CA ASP A 44 6.42 -2.83 -15.76
C ASP A 44 7.06 -2.71 -17.16
N ALA A 45 6.25 -2.62 -18.21
CA ALA A 45 6.73 -2.47 -19.58
C ALA A 45 7.43 -1.12 -19.87
N GLN A 46 7.24 -0.13 -19.01
CA GLN A 46 7.80 1.23 -19.15
C GLN A 46 8.87 1.54 -18.09
N SER A 47 9.32 0.53 -17.33
CA SER A 47 10.39 0.63 -16.36
C SER A 47 11.59 -0.17 -16.83
N SER A 48 12.76 0.47 -16.89
CA SER A 48 14.02 -0.20 -17.26
C SER A 48 14.92 -0.47 -16.05
N ASP A 49 14.49 -0.09 -14.85
CA ASP A 49 15.26 -0.25 -13.62
C ASP A 49 15.41 -1.75 -13.25
N GLU A 50 16.58 -2.10 -12.70
CA GLU A 50 16.83 -3.41 -12.09
C GLU A 50 15.99 -3.64 -10.82
N ASP A 51 15.91 -4.89 -10.36
CA ASP A 51 15.27 -5.27 -9.09
C ASP A 51 13.85 -4.71 -8.88
N LEU A 52 13.08 -4.61 -9.97
CA LEU A 52 11.72 -4.05 -9.99
C LEU A 52 11.64 -2.58 -9.55
N GLY A 53 12.73 -1.82 -9.62
CA GLY A 53 12.70 -0.37 -9.42
C GLY A 53 11.74 0.33 -10.39
N ALA A 54 11.30 1.54 -10.06
CA ALA A 54 10.42 2.32 -10.95
C ALA A 54 10.84 3.79 -11.04
N ALA A 55 12.11 4.09 -10.75
CA ALA A 55 12.64 5.45 -10.81
C ALA A 55 12.58 5.98 -12.25
N SER A 56 12.95 5.17 -13.25
CA SER A 56 12.91 5.56 -14.65
C SER A 56 11.50 5.91 -15.11
N PHE A 57 10.49 5.17 -14.63
CA PHE A 57 9.08 5.41 -14.96
C PHE A 57 8.61 6.80 -14.54
N LEU A 58 8.98 7.21 -13.32
CA LEU A 58 8.62 8.51 -12.76
C LEU A 58 9.37 9.65 -13.45
N GLU A 59 10.68 9.50 -13.65
CA GLU A 59 11.53 10.54 -14.26
C GLU A 59 11.11 10.84 -15.71
N GLN A 60 10.77 9.81 -16.50
CA GLN A 60 10.25 10.00 -17.88
C GLN A 60 8.91 10.75 -17.93
N ARG A 61 8.20 10.85 -16.80
CA ARG A 61 6.88 11.47 -16.65
C ARG A 61 6.90 12.67 -15.69
N ARG A 62 8.09 13.13 -15.34
CA ARG A 62 8.31 14.29 -14.48
C ARG A 62 7.66 15.55 -15.05
N GLY A 63 6.96 16.30 -14.22
CA GLY A 63 6.24 17.52 -14.62
C GLY A 63 5.00 17.30 -15.48
N ARG A 64 4.75 16.07 -15.94
CA ARG A 64 3.54 15.69 -16.69
C ARG A 64 2.55 14.93 -15.82
N HIS A 65 3.05 14.00 -15.01
CA HIS A 65 2.23 13.22 -14.09
C HIS A 65 2.77 13.22 -12.66
N PHE A 66 4.08 13.37 -12.49
CA PHE A 66 4.72 13.32 -11.19
C PHE A 66 5.35 14.67 -10.82
N TYR A 67 5.12 15.07 -9.58
CA TYR A 67 5.80 16.19 -8.96
C TYR A 67 7.06 15.71 -8.23
N LEU A 68 8.24 15.98 -8.79
CA LEU A 68 9.55 15.64 -8.23
C LEU A 68 10.26 16.89 -7.65
N GLY A 69 9.82 18.08 -8.01
CA GLY A 69 10.33 19.33 -7.44
C GLY A 69 9.70 20.59 -8.02
N ALA A 70 10.08 21.75 -7.48
CA ALA A 70 9.51 23.04 -7.87
C ALA A 70 9.65 23.39 -9.37
N ALA A 71 10.64 22.81 -10.06
CA ALA A 71 10.81 22.96 -11.51
C ALA A 71 9.67 22.35 -12.34
N ASP A 72 8.87 21.46 -11.73
CA ASP A 72 7.81 20.72 -12.40
C ASP A 72 6.48 21.49 -12.42
N GLY A 73 6.41 22.64 -11.73
CA GLY A 73 5.22 23.49 -11.63
C GLY A 73 4.64 23.56 -10.22
N THR A 74 3.35 23.92 -10.14
CA THR A 74 2.67 24.07 -8.84
C THR A 74 2.29 22.70 -8.29
N LYS A 75 2.87 22.32 -7.14
CA LYS A 75 2.64 21.01 -6.49
C LYS A 75 1.17 20.58 -6.43
N ARG A 76 0.28 21.52 -6.10
CA ARG A 76 -1.18 21.28 -5.97
C ARG A 76 -1.77 20.61 -7.22
N ASP A 77 -1.25 20.93 -8.40
CA ASP A 77 -1.80 20.48 -9.67
C ASP A 77 -1.48 19.01 -9.96
N PHE A 78 -0.65 18.37 -9.11
CA PHE A 78 -0.32 16.94 -9.14
C PHE A 78 -1.03 16.15 -8.03
N LEU A 79 -1.69 16.83 -7.09
CA LEU A 79 -2.27 16.18 -5.92
C LEU A 79 -3.62 15.54 -6.26
N HIS A 80 -3.57 14.27 -6.65
CA HIS A 80 -4.75 13.43 -6.90
C HIS A 80 -4.74 12.21 -5.98
N TRP A 81 -5.87 11.82 -5.43
CA TRP A 81 -5.96 10.70 -4.49
C TRP A 81 -6.91 9.63 -4.99
N ARG A 82 -6.70 8.39 -4.56
CA ARG A 82 -7.67 7.32 -4.77
C ARG A 82 -8.90 7.59 -3.91
N ALA A 83 -10.04 7.05 -4.31
CA ALA A 83 -11.29 7.13 -3.59
C ALA A 83 -11.15 6.59 -2.15
N CYS A 84 -10.39 5.51 -1.96
CA CYS A 84 -10.16 4.93 -0.62
C CYS A 84 -9.40 5.89 0.32
N GLU A 85 -8.44 6.66 -0.21
CA GLU A 85 -7.67 7.64 0.56
C GLU A 85 -8.56 8.81 1.02
N MET A 86 -9.71 9.01 0.36
CA MET A 86 -10.66 10.08 0.65
C MET A 86 -11.87 9.62 1.47
N ALA A 87 -12.03 8.32 1.71
CA ALA A 87 -13.15 7.77 2.47
C ALA A 87 -13.18 8.26 3.93
N GLU A 88 -12.02 8.46 4.57
CA GLU A 88 -11.91 8.88 5.98
C GLU A 88 -12.08 10.40 6.23
N GLY A 89 -12.56 11.16 5.24
CA GLY A 89 -12.89 12.58 5.42
C GLY A 89 -11.72 13.44 5.93
N HIS A 90 -10.63 13.53 5.16
CA HIS A 90 -9.48 14.43 5.39
C HIS A 90 -8.83 14.42 6.80
N ALA A 91 -9.17 13.49 7.69
CA ALA A 91 -8.62 13.42 9.05
C ALA A 91 -7.09 13.16 9.04
N THR A 92 -6.58 12.61 7.94
CA THR A 92 -5.19 12.71 7.53
C THR A 92 -5.12 13.32 6.13
N LYS A 93 -4.02 13.99 5.80
CA LYS A 93 -3.70 14.34 4.41
C LYS A 93 -2.86 13.18 3.85
N PRO A 94 -3.46 12.18 3.17
CA PRO A 94 -2.69 11.11 2.56
C PRO A 94 -1.69 11.68 1.55
N THR A 95 -0.52 11.07 1.45
CA THR A 95 0.42 11.38 0.36
C THR A 95 -0.03 10.61 -0.87
N THR A 96 -0.21 11.31 -1.98
CA THR A 96 -0.51 10.67 -3.27
C THR A 96 0.76 10.09 -3.90
N VAL A 97 0.60 9.00 -4.66
CA VAL A 97 1.67 8.44 -5.51
C VAL A 97 2.18 9.40 -6.61
N PHE A 98 1.47 10.50 -6.88
CA PHE A 98 1.93 11.54 -7.82
C PHE A 98 2.82 12.61 -7.18
N ASP A 99 2.83 12.70 -5.85
CA ASP A 99 3.76 13.52 -5.09
C ASP A 99 5.05 12.72 -4.85
N ALA A 100 5.94 12.75 -5.83
CA ALA A 100 7.19 11.99 -5.84
C ALA A 100 8.35 12.70 -5.13
N ILE A 101 8.05 13.74 -4.33
CA ILE A 101 9.06 14.47 -3.56
C ILE A 101 9.23 13.88 -2.16
N GLY A 102 10.46 13.96 -1.64
CA GLY A 102 10.74 13.73 -0.23
C GLY A 102 11.24 12.33 0.12
N ALA A 103 11.73 12.20 1.36
CA ALA A 103 12.45 11.02 1.83
C ALA A 103 11.57 9.76 1.96
N ALA A 104 10.24 9.92 2.03
CA ALA A 104 9.32 8.80 2.19
C ALA A 104 9.22 7.90 0.95
N GLN A 105 9.66 8.38 -0.23
CA GLN A 105 9.72 7.61 -1.49
C GLN A 105 8.45 6.81 -1.83
N VAL A 106 7.28 7.27 -1.35
CA VAL A 106 5.98 6.56 -1.47
C VAL A 106 5.64 6.28 -2.93
N ALA A 107 5.87 7.26 -3.80
CA ALA A 107 5.68 7.11 -5.24
C ALA A 107 6.54 5.96 -5.80
N LYS A 108 7.88 6.03 -5.65
CA LYS A 108 8.77 4.99 -6.19
C LYS A 108 8.47 3.60 -5.65
N ALA A 109 8.22 3.48 -4.34
CA ALA A 109 7.87 2.21 -3.71
C ALA A 109 6.55 1.65 -4.25
N SER A 110 5.53 2.51 -4.47
CA SER A 110 4.24 2.08 -5.01
C SER A 110 4.34 1.62 -6.46
N PHE A 111 5.06 2.36 -7.32
CA PHE A 111 5.24 1.93 -8.72
C PHE A 111 6.14 0.69 -8.83
N ALA A 112 7.16 0.53 -7.98
CA ALA A 112 7.91 -0.72 -7.87
C ALA A 112 7.01 -1.87 -7.39
N GLY A 113 6.14 -1.62 -6.41
CA GLY A 113 5.11 -2.55 -5.96
C GLY A 113 4.18 -2.98 -7.09
N MET A 114 3.74 -2.07 -7.95
CA MET A 114 2.93 -2.40 -9.13
C MET A 114 3.66 -3.33 -10.11
N ARG A 115 4.98 -3.17 -10.31
CA ARG A 115 5.79 -4.13 -11.08
C ARG A 115 5.81 -5.51 -10.43
N MET A 116 6.00 -5.56 -9.12
CA MET A 116 5.90 -6.81 -8.35
C MET A 116 4.53 -7.47 -8.52
N LEU A 117 3.44 -6.71 -8.40
CA LEU A 117 2.08 -7.21 -8.57
C LEU A 117 1.82 -7.72 -9.99
N HIS A 118 2.38 -7.08 -11.03
CA HIS A 118 2.31 -7.57 -12.41
C HIS A 118 2.88 -9.00 -12.52
N HIS A 119 4.06 -9.25 -11.93
CA HIS A 119 4.70 -10.56 -11.99
C HIS A 119 4.05 -11.62 -11.06
N LEU A 120 3.34 -11.20 -10.02
CA LEU A 120 2.59 -12.09 -9.12
C LEU A 120 1.16 -12.37 -9.59
N ALA A 121 0.63 -11.55 -10.50
CA ALA A 121 -0.72 -11.69 -11.03
C ALA A 121 -0.95 -13.11 -11.60
N GLY A 122 -2.08 -13.72 -11.21
CA GLY A 122 -2.43 -15.09 -11.59
C GLY A 122 -1.69 -16.19 -10.82
N ARG A 123 -0.68 -15.86 -9.99
CA ARG A 123 0.04 -16.80 -9.13
C ARG A 123 -0.38 -16.68 -7.67
N VAL A 124 -0.55 -15.46 -7.19
CA VAL A 124 -1.05 -15.18 -5.85
C VAL A 124 -2.20 -14.16 -5.97
N PRO A 125 -3.38 -14.43 -5.39
CA PRO A 125 -4.48 -13.47 -5.33
C PRO A 125 -4.05 -12.14 -4.71
N VAL A 126 -4.46 -11.04 -5.34
CA VAL A 126 -4.25 -9.68 -4.85
C VAL A 126 -5.61 -9.08 -4.51
N TRP A 127 -5.93 -8.95 -3.23
CA TRP A 127 -7.16 -8.30 -2.81
C TRP A 127 -7.01 -6.77 -2.87
N PRO A 128 -8.06 -6.02 -3.28
CA PRO A 128 -9.43 -6.44 -3.60
C PRO A 128 -9.68 -6.80 -5.07
N PHE A 129 -8.63 -6.84 -5.91
CA PHE A 129 -8.75 -7.10 -7.35
C PHE A 129 -9.16 -8.55 -7.66
N ASP A 130 -8.70 -9.49 -6.82
CA ASP A 130 -9.05 -10.90 -6.86
C ASP A 130 -9.99 -11.30 -5.73
N PRO A 131 -10.81 -12.37 -5.93
CA PRO A 131 -11.54 -12.98 -4.84
C PRO A 131 -10.59 -13.58 -3.80
N LEU A 132 -11.02 -13.59 -2.54
CA LEU A 132 -10.25 -14.24 -1.47
C LEU A 132 -10.12 -15.74 -1.73
N PRO A 133 -8.90 -16.31 -1.62
CA PRO A 133 -8.71 -17.73 -1.81
C PRO A 133 -9.23 -18.51 -0.60
N ARG A 134 -9.61 -19.77 -0.84
CA ARG A 134 -9.98 -20.69 0.26
C ARG A 134 -8.76 -21.26 1.00
N ARG A 135 -7.58 -21.23 0.38
CA ARG A 135 -6.31 -21.82 0.85
C ARG A 135 -5.13 -21.02 0.29
N GLY A 136 -3.96 -21.13 0.92
CA GLY A 136 -2.76 -20.45 0.47
C GLY A 136 -2.75 -18.95 0.78
N ALA A 137 -1.92 -18.21 0.04
CA ALA A 137 -1.64 -16.81 0.32
C ALA A 137 -2.56 -15.82 -0.40
N VAL A 138 -2.78 -14.65 0.20
CA VAL A 138 -3.39 -13.47 -0.44
C VAL A 138 -2.58 -12.22 -0.07
N LEU A 139 -2.40 -11.33 -1.04
CA LEU A 139 -1.78 -10.02 -0.82
C LEU A 139 -2.85 -8.97 -0.54
N VAL A 140 -2.60 -8.12 0.44
CA VAL A 140 -3.38 -6.92 0.74
C VAL A 140 -2.46 -5.71 0.81
N GLU A 141 -2.96 -4.57 0.35
CA GLU A 141 -2.34 -3.28 0.63
C GLU A 141 -2.57 -2.94 2.11
N ILE A 142 -1.52 -2.49 2.81
CA ILE A 142 -1.61 -2.01 4.19
C ILE A 142 -0.98 -0.62 4.34
N TYR A 143 -1.35 0.06 5.42
CA TYR A 143 -0.57 1.16 5.98
C TYR A 143 -0.11 0.78 7.38
N THR A 144 1.21 0.69 7.57
CA THR A 144 1.84 0.30 8.84
C THR A 144 1.38 1.17 10.03
N ALA A 145 1.06 2.44 9.78
CA ALA A 145 0.51 3.35 10.78
C ALA A 145 -0.84 2.90 11.38
N VAL A 146 -1.63 2.08 10.68
CA VAL A 146 -2.91 1.54 11.19
C VAL A 146 -2.66 0.57 12.34
N ALA A 147 -1.64 -0.28 12.22
CA ALA A 147 -1.26 -1.22 13.28
C ALA A 147 -0.81 -0.49 14.56
N ALA A 148 -0.02 0.58 14.42
CA ALA A 148 0.38 1.42 15.54
C ALA A 148 -0.83 2.10 16.23
N ARG A 149 -1.80 2.61 15.46
CA ARG A 149 -3.03 3.19 16.03
C ARG A 149 -3.87 2.14 16.75
N ALA A 150 -4.01 0.94 16.16
CA ALA A 150 -4.74 -0.16 16.78
C ALA A 150 -4.10 -0.63 18.09
N ALA A 151 -2.76 -0.53 18.19
CA ALA A 151 -2.01 -0.77 19.42
C ALA A 151 -2.10 0.39 20.45
N GLY A 152 -2.90 1.43 20.19
CA GLY A 152 -3.09 2.57 21.10
C GLY A 152 -1.97 3.61 21.06
N MET A 153 -1.10 3.59 20.04
CA MET A 153 0.00 4.55 19.95
C MET A 153 -0.49 5.95 19.55
N PRO A 154 0.01 7.02 20.20
CA PRO A 154 -0.32 8.39 19.82
C PRO A 154 0.11 8.71 18.38
N ARG A 155 -0.69 9.54 17.69
CA ARG A 155 -0.32 10.09 16.37
C ARG A 155 1.07 10.73 16.42
N GLY A 156 1.93 10.40 15.46
CA GLY A 156 3.30 10.93 15.37
C GLY A 156 4.32 10.26 16.29
N ARG A 157 3.93 9.27 17.10
CA ARG A 157 4.83 8.45 17.94
C ARG A 157 4.78 6.96 17.58
N SER A 158 4.53 6.61 16.32
CA SER A 158 4.43 5.21 15.89
C SER A 158 5.77 4.46 15.83
N LYS A 159 6.90 5.16 15.88
CA LYS A 159 8.23 4.56 15.70
C LYS A 159 8.68 3.82 16.96
N LEU A 160 8.60 2.49 16.91
CA LEU A 160 9.05 1.59 17.97
C LEU A 160 10.54 1.25 17.73
N ARG A 161 11.40 1.66 18.66
CA ARG A 161 12.87 1.50 18.53
C ARG A 161 13.52 0.72 19.67
N ASP A 162 12.70 0.08 20.50
CA ASP A 162 13.16 -0.74 21.60
C ASP A 162 12.20 -1.92 21.84
N ALA A 163 12.74 -2.95 22.50
CA ALA A 163 12.04 -4.21 22.77
C ALA A 163 10.79 -4.03 23.63
N VAL A 164 10.88 -3.17 24.66
CA VAL A 164 9.80 -3.00 25.65
C VAL A 164 8.60 -2.33 25.00
N ALA A 165 8.83 -1.29 24.20
CA ALA A 165 7.77 -0.61 23.47
C ALA A 165 7.11 -1.54 22.43
N LEU A 166 7.89 -2.37 21.74
CA LEU A 166 7.36 -3.35 20.79
C LEU A 166 6.49 -4.41 21.49
N ASP A 167 6.96 -4.98 22.60
CA ASP A 167 6.19 -5.97 23.36
C ASP A 167 4.90 -5.39 23.95
N ALA A 168 4.94 -4.14 24.43
CA ALA A 168 3.73 -3.46 24.91
C ALA A 168 2.70 -3.28 23.78
N ALA A 169 3.13 -2.88 22.58
CA ALA A 169 2.26 -2.74 21.42
C ALA A 169 1.71 -4.09 20.94
N LEU A 170 2.54 -5.14 20.95
CA LEU A 170 2.13 -6.50 20.63
C LEU A 170 1.09 -7.04 21.61
N ALA A 171 1.27 -6.80 22.90
CA ALA A 171 0.32 -7.19 23.93
C ALA A 171 -1.05 -6.51 23.73
N ALA A 172 -1.07 -5.23 23.33
CA ALA A 172 -2.30 -4.51 23.00
C ALA A 172 -3.06 -5.13 21.80
N LEU A 173 -2.34 -5.80 20.89
CA LEU A 173 -2.90 -6.55 19.76
C LEU A 173 -3.15 -8.04 20.09
N GLY A 174 -3.05 -8.44 21.35
CA GLY A 174 -3.26 -9.83 21.78
C GLY A 174 -2.15 -10.80 21.33
N SER A 175 -0.95 -10.29 21.05
CA SER A 175 0.21 -11.09 20.66
C SER A 175 1.13 -11.41 21.84
N THR A 176 1.80 -12.55 21.79
CA THR A 176 2.91 -12.85 22.70
C THR A 176 4.11 -11.94 22.43
N PRO A 177 5.06 -11.81 23.38
CA PRO A 177 6.29 -11.08 23.16
C PRO A 177 7.07 -11.57 21.93
N HIS A 178 7.78 -10.65 21.28
CA HIS A 178 8.61 -10.97 20.12
C HIS A 178 9.90 -11.70 20.50
N VAL A 179 10.52 -12.37 19.53
CA VAL A 179 11.89 -12.85 19.66
C VAL A 179 12.83 -11.65 19.53
N PRO A 180 13.78 -11.44 20.45
CA PRO A 180 14.66 -10.27 20.42
C PRO A 180 15.38 -10.11 19.08
N LEU A 181 15.36 -8.89 18.55
CA LEU A 181 16.02 -8.53 17.31
C LEU A 181 17.50 -8.16 17.55
N SER A 182 18.35 -8.42 16.56
CA SER A 182 19.73 -7.93 16.55
C SER A 182 19.80 -6.40 16.47
N ARG A 183 18.80 -5.78 15.83
CA ARG A 183 18.62 -4.32 15.74
C ARG A 183 17.13 -3.98 15.69
N TYR A 184 16.76 -2.94 16.42
CA TYR A 184 15.43 -2.33 16.39
C TYR A 184 15.48 -1.10 15.49
N ASP A 185 15.03 -1.25 14.25
CA ASP A 185 14.76 -0.15 13.34
C ASP A 185 13.27 -0.07 13.02
N ASP A 186 12.86 1.09 12.49
CA ASP A 186 11.45 1.38 12.21
C ASP A 186 10.85 0.33 11.25
N HIS A 187 11.62 -0.20 10.30
CA HIS A 187 11.12 -1.16 9.32
C HIS A 187 10.82 -2.52 9.93
N ALA A 188 11.75 -3.06 10.73
CA ALA A 188 11.59 -4.36 11.35
C ALA A 188 10.45 -4.36 12.39
N THR A 189 10.36 -3.31 13.20
CA THR A 189 9.31 -3.21 14.22
C THR A 189 7.94 -2.94 13.60
N ASP A 190 7.84 -2.08 12.57
CA ASP A 190 6.59 -1.86 11.83
C ASP A 190 6.11 -3.14 11.15
N ALA A 191 7.01 -3.94 10.55
CA ALA A 191 6.64 -5.21 9.92
C ALA A 191 6.08 -6.24 10.93
N ILE A 192 6.72 -6.38 12.09
CA ILE A 192 6.24 -7.28 13.16
C ILE A 192 4.87 -6.83 13.67
N LEU A 193 4.71 -5.53 13.91
CA LEU A 193 3.46 -4.97 14.42
C LEU A 193 2.33 -5.09 13.39
N ALA A 194 2.62 -4.81 12.12
CA ALA A 194 1.66 -4.99 11.02
C ALA A 194 1.23 -6.45 10.88
N ALA A 195 2.15 -7.40 10.97
CA ALA A 195 1.83 -8.83 10.91
C ALA A 195 0.94 -9.26 12.10
N ALA A 196 1.20 -8.74 13.30
CA ALA A 196 0.36 -8.95 14.47
C ALA A 196 -1.05 -8.38 14.29
N TRP A 197 -1.15 -7.15 13.77
CA TRP A 197 -2.43 -6.50 13.51
C TRP A 197 -3.24 -7.25 12.44
N LEU A 198 -2.62 -7.64 11.33
CA LEU A 198 -3.28 -8.44 10.29
C LEU A 198 -3.84 -9.73 10.85
N ARG A 199 -3.06 -10.45 11.67
CA ARG A 199 -3.52 -11.68 12.31
C ARG A 199 -4.71 -11.43 13.25
N ALA A 200 -4.67 -10.37 14.05
CA ALA A 200 -5.76 -10.04 14.98
C ALA A 200 -7.04 -9.58 14.26
N CYS A 201 -6.91 -9.09 13.02
CA CYS A 201 -8.00 -8.47 12.27
C CYS A 201 -8.50 -9.30 11.09
N ALA A 202 -7.86 -10.42 10.75
CA ALA A 202 -8.18 -11.21 9.55
C ALA A 202 -9.63 -11.71 9.53
N ASP A 203 -10.24 -11.99 10.68
CA ASP A 203 -11.62 -12.49 10.78
C ASP A 203 -12.68 -11.37 10.89
N ARG A 204 -12.27 -10.09 10.85
CA ARG A 204 -13.17 -8.93 10.94
C ARG A 204 -13.74 -8.57 9.57
N GLU A 205 -14.96 -9.02 9.29
CA GLU A 205 -15.63 -8.86 7.99
C GLU A 205 -15.71 -7.40 7.53
N GLU A 206 -15.88 -6.45 8.46
CA GLU A 206 -15.98 -5.03 8.15
C GLU A 206 -14.72 -4.45 7.50
N LEU A 207 -13.53 -5.02 7.78
CA LEU A 207 -12.26 -4.56 7.19
C LEU A 207 -12.06 -5.06 5.75
N TRP A 208 -12.80 -6.10 5.37
CA TRP A 208 -12.84 -6.65 4.02
C TRP A 208 -13.94 -6.01 3.15
N ARG A 209 -14.85 -5.24 3.76
CA ARG A 209 -16.03 -4.65 3.10
C ARG A 209 -16.21 -3.17 3.48
N PRO A 210 -15.26 -2.31 3.08
CA PRO A 210 -15.34 -0.89 3.35
C PRO A 210 -16.61 -0.26 2.73
N THR A 211 -17.26 0.62 3.48
CA THR A 211 -18.48 1.29 3.02
C THR A 211 -18.14 2.33 1.95
N GLY A 212 -18.94 2.39 0.88
CA GLY A 212 -18.80 3.40 -0.17
C GLY A 212 -17.75 3.10 -1.25
N LEU A 213 -17.01 1.99 -1.13
CA LEU A 213 -16.11 1.52 -2.20
C LEU A 213 -16.83 0.49 -3.07
N ASN A 214 -16.96 0.80 -4.36
CA ASN A 214 -17.76 0.06 -5.33
C ASN A 214 -16.88 -0.76 -6.30
N GLU A 215 -17.53 -1.46 -7.24
CA GLU A 215 -16.85 -2.31 -8.23
C GLU A 215 -15.91 -1.54 -9.17
N GLU A 216 -16.27 -0.31 -9.54
CA GLU A 216 -15.42 0.54 -10.38
C GLU A 216 -14.11 0.88 -9.65
N ILE A 217 -14.22 1.33 -8.39
CA ILE A 217 -13.06 1.60 -7.53
C ILE A 217 -12.24 0.32 -7.36
N ARG A 218 -12.91 -0.83 -7.15
CA ARG A 218 -12.24 -2.14 -6.99
C ARG A 218 -11.37 -2.48 -8.19
N ALA A 219 -11.90 -2.29 -9.40
CA ALA A 219 -11.23 -2.65 -10.64
C ALA A 219 -10.10 -1.68 -11.02
N THR A 220 -10.22 -0.41 -10.66
CA THR A 220 -9.34 0.68 -11.13
C THR A 220 -8.30 1.09 -10.08
N GLU A 221 -8.73 1.37 -8.85
CA GLU A 221 -7.87 1.94 -7.80
C GLU A 221 -7.53 0.93 -6.68
N GLY A 222 -8.41 -0.04 -6.47
CA GLY A 222 -8.41 -0.89 -5.29
C GLY A 222 -8.58 -0.08 -4.00
N TRP A 223 -8.22 -0.69 -2.88
CA TRP A 223 -8.21 -0.02 -1.58
C TRP A 223 -7.35 -0.76 -0.55
N THR A 224 -6.92 -0.01 0.46
CA THR A 224 -6.16 -0.50 1.61
C THR A 224 -7.02 -1.36 2.51
N PHE A 225 -6.47 -2.45 3.04
CA PHE A 225 -7.16 -3.31 4.00
C PHE A 225 -7.45 -2.54 5.30
N GLY A 226 -8.70 -2.62 5.77
CA GLY A 226 -9.14 -1.93 6.97
C GLY A 226 -9.36 -0.43 6.84
N VAL A 227 -9.43 0.11 5.60
CA VAL A 227 -9.94 1.45 5.37
C VAL A 227 -11.41 1.53 5.80
N SER A 228 -11.82 2.56 6.53
CA SER A 228 -13.20 2.71 7.03
C SER A 228 -13.59 4.15 7.28
#